data_AF-A0AAV6I911-F1
#
_entry.id   AF-A0AAV6I911-F1
#
_cell.length_a   1.000
_cell.length_b   1.000
_cell.length_c   1.000
_cell.angle_alpha   90.00
_cell.angle_beta   90.00
_cell.angle_gamma   90.00
#
_symmetry.space_group_name_H-M   'P 1'
#
loop_
_entity.id
_entity.type
_entity.pdbx_description
1 polymer ?
#
loop_
_entity_poly.entity_id
_entity_poly.type
_entity_poly.pdbx_seq_one_letter_code
_entity_poly.pdbx_strand_id
1 'polypeptide(L)'
;MISLLTCDKSSTQKKSIKYSVTSELKDILTRLDARIRRLHSSLPMNAMLVICTGHGNTAIVHRLRKMLMEQTDTTLCREKLVKVLEDLQAQAEVGLCFVGVKH
;
A
#
# COMPACT_ATOMS: atom_id res chain seq x y z
N MET A 1 -13.94 -3.11 -6.24
CA MET A 1 -12.93 -3.59 -5.27
C MET A 1 -12.69 -5.07 -5.55
N ILE A 2 -11.50 -5.47 -5.99
CA ILE A 2 -11.18 -6.88 -6.32
C ILE A 2 -11.44 -7.82 -5.12
N SER A 3 -11.24 -7.33 -3.90
CA SER A 3 -11.52 -8.10 -2.67
C SER A 3 -12.96 -8.60 -2.56
N LEU A 4 -13.95 -7.82 -3.02
CA LEU A 4 -15.37 -8.21 -3.03
C LEU A 4 -15.69 -9.27 -4.10
N LEU A 5 -14.83 -9.42 -5.10
CA LEU A 5 -14.95 -10.41 -6.18
C LEU A 5 -14.17 -11.70 -5.86
N THR A 6 -13.17 -11.63 -4.98
CA THR A 6 -12.40 -12.80 -4.51
C THR A 6 -12.96 -13.42 -3.22
N CYS A 7 -13.84 -12.73 -2.51
CA CYS A 7 -14.57 -13.33 -1.40
C CYS A 7 -15.73 -14.17 -1.95
N ASP A 8 -15.58 -15.49 -1.85
CA ASP A 8 -16.61 -16.44 -2.23
C ASP A 8 -17.87 -16.24 -1.36
N LYS A 9 -18.97 -15.81 -2.00
CA LYS A 9 -20.27 -15.60 -1.36
C LYS A 9 -20.91 -16.91 -0.88
N SER A 10 -20.37 -18.07 -1.28
CA SER A 10 -20.86 -19.40 -0.87
C SER A 10 -20.36 -19.86 0.51
N SER A 11 -19.56 -19.07 1.22
CA SER A 11 -18.98 -19.44 2.53
C SER A 11 -19.97 -19.38 3.72
N THR A 12 -21.28 -19.29 3.49
CA THR A 12 -22.31 -19.47 4.55
C THR A 12 -22.27 -20.86 5.17
N GLN A 13 -21.62 -21.85 4.54
CA GLN A 13 -21.10 -23.00 5.27
C GLN A 13 -19.75 -22.62 5.87
N LYS A 14 -19.74 -22.26 7.16
CA LYS A 14 -18.55 -22.25 8.00
C LYS A 14 -17.93 -23.66 8.02
N LYS A 15 -17.23 -24.05 6.95
CA LYS A 15 -16.10 -24.97 7.10
C LYS A 15 -15.08 -24.16 7.89
N SER A 16 -15.22 -24.21 9.22
CA SER A 16 -14.18 -23.74 10.11
C SER A 16 -12.92 -24.43 9.62
N ILE A 17 -12.03 -23.68 8.98
CA ILE A 17 -10.69 -24.15 8.70
C ILE A 17 -10.13 -24.43 10.09
N LYS A 18 -10.16 -25.71 10.52
CA LYS A 18 -9.58 -26.16 11.78
C LYS A 18 -8.07 -26.19 11.58
N TYR A 19 -7.47 -25.01 11.38
CA TYR A 19 -6.06 -24.87 11.66
C TYR A 19 -5.91 -24.97 13.18
N SER A 20 -5.14 -25.94 13.66
CA SER A 20 -4.64 -25.90 15.03
C SER A 20 -3.68 -24.72 15.11
N VAL A 21 -4.20 -23.54 15.42
CA VAL A 21 -3.36 -22.37 15.68
C VAL A 21 -2.54 -22.72 16.91
N THR A 22 -1.25 -23.00 16.71
CA THR A 22 -0.33 -23.24 17.82
C THR A 22 -0.30 -22.02 18.73
N SER A 23 -0.01 -22.21 20.02
CA SER A 23 0.14 -21.09 20.96
C SER A 23 1.17 -20.07 20.45
N GLU A 24 2.25 -20.55 19.84
CA GLU A 24 3.28 -19.74 19.20
C GLU A 24 2.74 -18.91 18.03
N LEU A 25 2.01 -19.53 17.09
CA LEU A 25 1.42 -18.80 15.97
C LEU A 25 0.42 -17.75 16.46
N LYS A 26 -0.37 -18.09 17.49
CA LYS A 26 -1.31 -17.15 18.12
C LYS A 26 -0.57 -15.95 18.73
N ASP A 27 0.54 -16.18 19.43
CA ASP A 27 1.35 -15.10 20.01
C ASP A 27 1.93 -14.18 18.93
N ILE A 28 2.51 -14.77 17.87
CA ILE A 28 3.05 -14.03 16.73
C ILE A 28 1.98 -13.14 16.10
N LEU A 29 0.81 -13.69 15.80
CA LEU A 29 -0.30 -12.94 15.21
C LEU A 29 -0.80 -11.83 16.14
N THR A 30 -0.90 -12.11 17.43
CA THR A 30 -1.33 -11.11 18.43
C THR A 30 -0.35 -9.95 18.53
N ARG A 31 0.96 -10.24 18.56
CA ARG A 31 2.02 -9.22 18.56
C ARG A 31 2.02 -8.40 17.27
N LEU A 32 1.79 -9.04 16.13
CA LEU A 32 1.70 -8.39 14.83
C LEU A 32 0.50 -7.44 14.79
N ASP A 33 -0.67 -7.90 15.22
CA ASP A 33 -1.89 -7.08 15.32
C ASP A 33 -1.69 -5.87 16.23
N ALA A 34 -1.09 -6.06 17.41
CA ALA A 34 -0.77 -4.96 18.32
C ALA A 34 0.23 -3.94 17.73
N ARG A 35 1.16 -4.38 16.86
CA ARG A 35 2.05 -3.46 16.14
C ARG A 35 1.30 -2.67 15.06
N ILE A 36 0.44 -3.34 14.28
CA ILE A 36 -0.38 -2.69 13.25
C ILE A 36 -1.32 -1.65 13.89
N ARG A 37 -2.01 -2.00 14.98
CA ARG A 37 -2.91 -1.06 15.68
C ARG A 37 -2.18 0.18 16.17
N ARG A 38 -1.00 0.02 16.78
CA ARG A 38 -0.17 1.15 17.23
C ARG A 38 0.23 2.05 16.06
N LEU A 39 0.72 1.45 14.97
CA LEU A 39 1.07 2.19 13.76
C LEU A 39 -0.14 2.95 13.21
N HIS A 40 -1.28 2.27 13.06
CA HIS A 40 -2.52 2.88 12.59
C HIS A 40 -2.96 4.06 13.48
N SER A 41 -2.93 3.90 14.80
CA SER A 41 -3.31 4.96 15.73
C SER A 41 -2.34 6.15 15.76
N SER A 42 -1.08 5.94 15.38
CA SER A 42 -0.09 7.02 15.28
C SER A 42 -0.11 7.76 13.95
N LEU A 43 -0.81 7.23 12.95
CA LEU A 43 -0.91 7.84 11.63
C LEU A 43 -2.09 8.83 11.57
N PRO A 44 -2.01 9.88 10.74
CA PRO A 44 -3.15 10.73 10.43
C PRO A 44 -4.35 9.90 9.95
N MET A 45 -5.58 10.35 10.25
CA MET A 45 -6.83 9.61 9.98
C MET A 45 -6.96 9.08 8.54
N ASN A 46 -6.48 9.86 7.57
CA ASN A 46 -6.56 9.51 6.15
C ASN A 46 -5.27 8.91 5.57
N ALA A 47 -4.26 8.62 6.40
CA ALA A 47 -3.00 8.03 5.94
C ALA A 47 -3.19 6.63 5.35
N MET A 48 -4.10 5.83 5.91
CA MET A 48 -4.43 4.51 5.36
C MET A 48 -5.03 4.60 3.96
N LEU A 49 -5.82 5.64 3.67
CA LEU A 49 -6.36 5.86 2.32
C LEU A 49 -5.22 6.10 1.33
N VAL A 50 -4.24 6.95 1.69
CA VAL A 50 -3.07 7.22 0.84
C VAL A 50 -2.22 5.96 0.62
N ILE A 51 -2.02 5.16 1.67
CA ILE A 51 -1.27 3.89 1.59
C ILE A 51 -1.99 2.89 0.69
N CYS A 52 -3.29 2.65 0.93
CA CYS A 52 -4.07 1.65 0.19
C CYS A 52 -4.32 2.03 -1.27
N THR A 53 -4.35 3.32 -1.60
CA THR A 53 -4.50 3.81 -2.97
C THR A 53 -3.18 3.94 -3.72
N GLY A 54 -2.04 3.70 -3.05
CA GLY A 54 -0.72 3.76 -3.68
C GLY A 54 -0.22 5.17 -4.00
N HIS A 55 -0.90 6.22 -3.54
CA HIS A 55 -0.58 7.63 -3.80
C HIS A 55 0.68 8.12 -3.03
N GLY A 56 1.47 7.21 -2.47
CA GLY A 56 2.69 7.51 -1.71
C GLY A 56 3.84 6.54 -2.01
N ASN A 57 3.86 5.95 -3.22
CA ASN A 57 4.90 4.99 -3.60
C ASN A 57 6.25 5.69 -3.83
N THR A 58 7.02 5.90 -2.77
CA THR A 58 8.33 6.56 -2.85
C THR A 58 9.42 5.66 -3.44
N ALA A 59 9.27 4.34 -3.30
CA ALA A 59 10.22 3.36 -3.83
C ALA A 59 10.31 3.42 -5.36
N ILE A 60 9.17 3.53 -6.06
CA ILE A 60 9.16 3.70 -7.51
C ILE A 60 9.75 5.05 -7.93
N VAL A 61 9.48 6.13 -7.20
CA VAL A 61 10.07 7.46 -7.46
C VAL A 61 11.60 7.39 -7.36
N HIS A 62 12.14 6.78 -6.31
CA HIS A 62 13.59 6.61 -6.15
C HIS A 62 14.20 5.78 -7.29
N ARG A 63 13.54 4.68 -7.68
CA ARG A 63 14.01 3.84 -8.78
C ARG A 63 14.03 4.60 -10.11
N LEU A 64 12.97 5.34 -10.45
CA LEU A 64 12.88 6.12 -11.68
C LEU A 64 13.90 7.26 -11.71
N ARG A 65 14.11 7.96 -10.59
CA ARG A 65 15.15 8.98 -10.47
C ARG A 65 16.54 8.40 -10.67
N LYS A 66 16.82 7.22 -10.11
CA LYS A 66 18.08 6.50 -10.31
C LYS A 66 18.30 6.17 -11.79
N MET A 67 17.29 5.65 -12.48
CA MET A 67 17.35 5.36 -13.92
C MET A 67 17.66 6.63 -14.75
N LEU A 68 17.06 7.78 -14.39
CA LEU A 68 17.33 9.06 -15.04
C LEU A 68 18.75 9.59 -14.81
N MET A 69 19.32 9.36 -13.61
CA MET A 69 20.69 9.77 -13.27
C MET A 69 21.74 8.89 -13.94
N GLU A 70 21.50 7.58 -13.95
CA GLU A 70 22.49 6.60 -14.43
C GLU A 70 22.50 6.46 -15.96
N GLN A 71 21.57 7.10 -16.68
CA GLN A 71 21.35 6.94 -18.13
C GLN A 71 21.48 5.48 -18.57
N THR A 72 20.96 4.57 -17.75
CA THR A 72 21.04 3.15 -18.04
C THR A 72 20.29 2.90 -19.35
N ASP A 73 20.91 2.14 -20.26
CA ASP A 73 20.31 1.65 -21.52
C ASP A 73 19.05 0.85 -21.19
N THR A 74 17.98 1.59 -20.95
CA THR A 74 16.67 1.08 -20.63
C THR A 74 15.87 1.25 -21.90
N THR A 75 15.01 0.27 -22.20
CA THR A 75 14.12 0.31 -23.37
C THR A 75 13.15 1.50 -23.37
N LEU A 76 13.11 2.27 -22.28
CA LEU A 76 12.28 3.44 -22.07
C LEU A 76 13.09 4.71 -22.31
N CYS A 77 12.65 5.53 -23.27
CA CYS A 77 13.21 6.85 -23.49
C CYS A 77 13.00 7.77 -22.27
N ARG A 78 13.90 8.75 -22.11
CA ARG A 78 13.91 9.69 -20.99
C ARG A 78 12.57 10.39 -20.80
N GLU A 79 11.89 10.78 -21.89
CA GLU A 79 10.60 11.48 -21.81
C GLU A 79 9.53 10.65 -21.12
N LYS A 80 9.52 9.32 -21.36
CA LYS A 80 8.56 8.42 -20.70
C LYS A 80 8.82 8.31 -19.20
N LEU A 81 10.08 8.26 -18.78
CA LEU A 81 10.44 8.23 -17.35
C LEU A 81 10.04 9.52 -16.64
N VAL A 82 10.26 10.68 -17.28
CA VAL A 82 9.84 11.99 -16.75
C VAL A 82 8.32 12.04 -16.63
N LYS A 83 7.59 11.62 -17.66
CA LYS A 83 6.12 11.60 -17.63
C LYS A 83 5.56 10.73 -16.49
N VAL A 84 6.13 9.54 -16.27
CA VAL A 84 5.72 8.67 -15.16
C VAL A 84 6.01 9.34 -13.80
N LEU A 85 7.12 10.08 -13.66
CA LEU A 85 7.41 10.83 -12.44
C LEU A 85 6.40 11.97 -12.19
N GLU A 86 5.96 12.66 -13.24
CA GLU A 86 4.91 13.69 -13.16
C GLU A 86 3.57 13.07 -12.71
N ASP A 87 3.18 11.94 -13.30
CA ASP A 87 1.96 11.21 -12.92
C ASP A 87 2.00 10.77 -11.44
N LEU A 88 3.16 10.26 -10.98
CA LEU A 88 3.37 9.87 -9.59
C LEU A 88 3.32 11.08 -8.63
N GLN A 89 3.82 12.24 -9.07
CA GLN A 89 3.72 13.48 -8.29
C GLN A 89 2.25 13.92 -8.17
N ALA A 90 1.50 13.93 -9.27
CA ALA A 90 0.08 14.28 -9.26
C ALA A 90 -0.72 13.36 -8.32
N GLN A 91 -0.42 12.06 -8.31
CA GLN A 91 -0.98 11.14 -7.32
C GLN A 91 -0.60 11.52 -5.89
N ALA A 92 0.66 11.86 -5.61
CA ALA A 92 1.06 12.29 -4.27
C ALA A 92 0.33 13.56 -3.80
N GLU A 93 0.13 14.53 -4.69
CA GLU A 93 -0.63 15.75 -4.40
C GLU A 93 -2.11 15.44 -4.07
N VAL A 94 -2.75 14.58 -4.87
CA VAL A 94 -4.10 14.09 -4.58
C VAL A 94 -4.16 13.38 -3.22
N GLY A 95 -3.17 12.53 -2.92
CA GLY A 95 -3.05 11.87 -1.62
C GLY A 95 -2.94 12.86 -0.45
N LEU A 96 -2.13 13.91 -0.60
CA LEU A 96 -1.96 14.97 0.39
C LEU A 96 -3.26 15.74 0.67
N CYS A 97 -4.08 15.98 -0.36
CA CYS A 97 -5.40 16.59 -0.18
C CYS A 97 -6.25 15.79 0.81
N PHE A 98 -6.22 14.45 0.76
CA PHE A 98 -6.95 13.62 1.71
C PHE A 98 -6.37 13.67 3.12
N VAL A 99 -5.04 13.75 3.29
CA VAL A 99 -4.41 13.84 4.62
C VAL A 99 -4.69 15.18 5.31
N GLY A 100 -4.82 16.25 4.52
CA GLY A 100 -5.04 17.62 4.99
C GLY A 100 -6.48 18.00 5.32
N VAL A 101 -7.47 17.14 5.05
CA VAL A 101 -8.87 17.35 5.48
C VAL A 101 -8.92 17.26 7.00
N LYS A 102 -8.70 18.41 7.66
CA LYS A 102 -9.04 18.61 9.07
C LYS A 102 -10.55 18.50 9.20
N HIS A 103 -10.99 17.71 10.17
CA HIS A 103 -12.31 17.88 10.76
C HIS A 103 -12.38 19.21 11.50
#